data_AF-A0AA43CS62-F1
#
_entry.id   AF-A0AA43CS62-F1
#
_cell.length_a   1.000
_cell.length_b   1.000
_cell.length_c   1.000
_cell.angle_alpha   90.00
_cell.angle_beta   90.00
_cell.angle_gamma   90.00
#
_symmetry.space_group_name_H-M   'P 1'
#
loop_
_entity.id
_entity.type
_entity.pdbx_description
1 polymer ?
#
loop_
_entity_poly.entity_id
_entity_poly.type
_entity_poly.pdbx_seq_one_letter_code
_entity_poly.pdbx_strand_id
1 'polypeptide(L)'
;MTGPSRWTQATTWVAFLLVAAVLSACVTVVEQQRPHVQPQPQVSLVPSVEGMALDRARAKLEHAGYRLGDVAKERDRYAPPRSVLWQDPEPYTRAPRGSRVDLVIAARARPDAPPPPDLTSVPELHGLRLKKVRRALRRADLRLGEVTERFTDRAPAGTVIRQRPPATRRVEPGSAIDIVIARAEANQPLAGANVPKLRGLPLEQARAKLRQAQLHLGQVTERADANARRGTVIGQQPAPRTQVRPGTAVDLVIAGRQPNQPVAGANVPKLRGLPLEQARAELRQAQLRLGQVTERADANARRGTVIGQQPAPRTQVRPGTAVDLVIAGRQPNQPVAGANVPKLRGLPLEKARAKLKQAQLRVGQVTESANANAPKGIVIGQQPAPRTQVRPGTAVDLVIAGRQPNQPVAGANVPNLSGLPLKKARAKLKQAQLRLGKVTERADANARRGTVIGQRPAPKRQVKPGTAVDVVVAGASQEQQPDAVEVPDLVGKNILGVRALLERAGLKLGMMRRETKDDGKRNTVLEQMPQAGTLVRPGTTVDLVVLKTRDK
;
A
#
# COMPACT_ATOMS: atom_id res chain seq x y z
N MET A 1 27.03 -71.42 -32.52
CA MET A 1 27.62 -70.39 -31.64
C MET A 1 27.09 -69.04 -32.10
N THR A 2 26.06 -68.53 -31.41
CA THR A 2 25.30 -67.34 -31.81
C THR A 2 25.98 -66.07 -31.29
N GLY A 3 26.35 -65.17 -32.20
CA GLY A 3 26.90 -63.85 -31.88
C GLY A 3 25.84 -62.92 -31.25
N PRO A 4 26.26 -61.93 -30.44
CA PRO A 4 25.35 -61.05 -29.76
C PRO A 4 24.58 -60.16 -30.74
N SER A 5 23.28 -60.06 -30.53
CA SER A 5 22.33 -59.39 -31.42
C SER A 5 22.54 -57.87 -31.45
N ARG A 6 22.33 -57.28 -32.64
CA ARG A 6 22.40 -55.83 -32.96
C ARG A 6 21.51 -54.93 -32.07
N TRP A 7 20.74 -55.51 -31.15
CA TRP A 7 19.84 -54.82 -30.23
C TRP A 7 20.51 -54.27 -28.97
N THR A 8 21.72 -54.74 -28.62
CA THR A 8 22.44 -54.27 -27.41
C THR A 8 23.20 -52.95 -27.62
N GLN A 9 23.49 -52.55 -28.86
CA GLN A 9 24.11 -51.25 -29.14
C GLN A 9 23.08 -50.11 -29.30
N ALA A 10 21.84 -50.41 -29.71
CA ALA A 10 20.80 -49.39 -29.87
C ALA A 10 20.31 -48.85 -28.50
N THR A 11 20.24 -49.71 -27.48
CA THR A 11 19.79 -49.32 -26.14
C THR A 11 20.80 -48.44 -25.39
N THR A 12 22.09 -48.60 -25.64
CA THR A 12 23.15 -47.77 -25.04
C THR A 12 23.13 -46.34 -25.58
N TRP A 13 22.88 -46.14 -26.87
CA TRP A 13 22.77 -44.80 -27.48
C TRP A 13 21.51 -44.06 -27.04
N VAL A 14 20.37 -44.74 -26.89
CA VAL A 14 19.12 -44.15 -26.38
C VAL A 14 19.27 -43.75 -24.91
N ALA A 15 19.96 -44.56 -24.11
CA ALA A 15 20.26 -44.20 -22.72
C ALA A 15 21.17 -42.97 -22.61
N PHE A 16 22.18 -42.84 -23.50
CA PHE A 16 23.07 -41.68 -23.51
C PHE A 16 22.35 -40.39 -23.93
N LEU A 17 21.48 -40.46 -24.95
CA LEU A 17 20.65 -39.33 -25.38
C LEU A 17 19.64 -38.89 -24.31
N LEU A 18 19.06 -39.84 -23.56
CA LEU A 18 18.17 -39.52 -22.44
C LEU A 18 18.91 -38.87 -21.26
N VAL A 19 20.12 -39.31 -20.95
CA VAL A 19 20.94 -38.67 -19.90
C VAL A 19 21.37 -37.26 -20.32
N ALA A 20 21.75 -37.05 -21.59
CA ALA A 20 22.08 -35.73 -22.12
C ALA A 20 20.85 -34.79 -22.13
N ALA A 21 19.66 -35.28 -22.49
CA ALA A 21 18.43 -34.52 -22.46
C ALA A 21 18.02 -34.16 -21.02
N VAL A 22 18.22 -35.06 -20.05
CA VAL A 22 17.95 -34.80 -18.63
C VAL A 22 18.98 -33.81 -18.05
N LEU A 23 20.25 -33.89 -18.44
CA LEU A 23 21.26 -32.90 -18.03
C LEU A 23 20.97 -31.52 -18.62
N SER A 24 20.55 -31.43 -19.88
CA SER A 24 20.13 -30.17 -20.52
C SER A 24 18.85 -29.60 -19.89
N ALA A 25 17.90 -30.46 -19.50
CA ALA A 25 16.70 -30.07 -18.77
C ALA A 25 17.01 -29.65 -17.32
N CYS A 26 17.98 -30.29 -16.67
CA CYS A 26 18.42 -29.92 -15.32
C CYS A 26 19.18 -28.59 -15.32
N VAL A 27 20.01 -28.30 -16.34
CA VAL A 27 20.66 -26.98 -16.46
C VAL A 27 19.63 -25.87 -16.67
N THR A 28 18.61 -26.09 -17.53
CA THR A 28 17.54 -25.11 -17.75
C THR A 28 16.63 -24.91 -16.54
N VAL A 29 16.35 -25.96 -15.76
CA VAL A 29 15.53 -25.86 -14.54
C VAL A 29 16.30 -25.22 -13.37
N VAL A 30 17.61 -25.47 -13.24
CA VAL A 30 18.46 -24.80 -12.24
C VAL A 30 18.63 -23.31 -12.58
N GLU A 31 18.61 -22.94 -13.86
CA GLU A 31 18.65 -21.54 -14.29
C GLU A 31 17.31 -20.82 -14.06
N GLN A 32 16.17 -21.52 -14.15
CA GLN A 32 14.83 -20.99 -13.83
C GLN A 32 14.54 -20.81 -12.32
N GLN A 33 15.29 -21.47 -11.44
CA GLN A 33 15.09 -21.35 -9.98
C GLN A 33 16.09 -20.43 -9.28
N ARG A 34 16.93 -19.69 -10.03
CA ARG A 34 17.70 -18.60 -9.41
C ARG A 34 16.72 -17.57 -8.87
N PRO A 35 16.79 -17.20 -7.58
CA PRO A 35 15.99 -16.10 -7.07
C PRO A 35 16.32 -14.88 -7.94
N HIS A 36 15.30 -14.28 -8.55
CA HIS A 36 15.44 -12.98 -9.21
C HIS A 36 15.85 -11.97 -8.14
N VAL A 37 17.16 -11.87 -7.88
CA VAL A 37 17.75 -10.69 -7.27
C VAL A 37 17.56 -9.63 -8.34
N GLN A 38 16.49 -8.85 -8.22
CA GLN A 38 16.39 -7.60 -8.96
C GLN A 38 17.69 -6.87 -8.67
N PRO A 39 18.51 -6.51 -9.69
CA PRO A 39 19.70 -5.73 -9.44
C PRO A 39 19.22 -4.46 -8.75
N GLN A 40 19.59 -4.30 -7.48
CA GLN A 40 19.27 -3.08 -6.75
C GLN A 40 19.80 -1.94 -7.61
N PRO A 41 19.00 -0.90 -7.90
CA PRO A 41 19.46 0.22 -8.69
C PRO A 41 20.75 0.70 -8.05
N GLN A 42 21.86 0.67 -8.79
CA GLN A 42 23.15 1.09 -8.26
C GLN A 42 23.03 2.56 -7.85
N VAL A 43 22.88 2.80 -6.55
CA VAL A 43 22.74 4.14 -6.00
C VAL A 43 24.12 4.77 -5.93
N SER A 44 24.28 5.90 -6.60
CA SER A 44 25.50 6.71 -6.56
C SER A 44 25.18 8.08 -5.99
N LEU A 45 26.21 8.84 -5.61
CA LEU A 45 26.07 10.24 -5.22
C LEU A 45 25.97 11.12 -6.46
N VAL A 46 24.96 11.99 -6.49
CA VAL A 46 24.84 13.01 -7.54
C VAL A 46 26.02 13.97 -7.44
N PRO A 47 26.83 14.15 -8.49
CA PRO A 47 27.96 15.08 -8.44
C PRO A 47 27.49 16.53 -8.40
N SER A 48 28.28 17.40 -7.78
CA SER A 48 28.07 18.85 -7.87
C SER A 48 28.48 19.37 -9.25
N VAL A 49 27.55 20.03 -9.94
CA VAL A 49 27.75 20.77 -11.20
C VAL A 49 27.39 22.25 -11.10
N GLU A 50 27.05 22.74 -9.90
CA GLU A 50 26.74 24.14 -9.65
C GLU A 50 27.96 25.05 -9.95
N GLY A 51 27.71 26.13 -10.69
CA GLY A 51 28.72 27.06 -11.20
C GLY A 51 29.50 26.58 -12.44
N MET A 52 29.29 25.34 -12.90
CA MET A 52 29.91 24.86 -14.14
C MET A 52 29.19 25.40 -15.38
N ALA A 53 29.90 25.54 -16.48
CA ALA A 53 29.28 25.74 -17.79
C ALA A 53 28.40 24.53 -18.14
N LEU A 54 27.21 24.75 -18.71
CA LEU A 54 26.23 23.71 -19.03
C LEU A 54 26.84 22.50 -19.75
N ASP A 55 27.74 22.72 -20.71
CA ASP A 55 28.34 21.64 -21.49
C ASP A 55 29.27 20.76 -20.65
N ARG A 56 30.03 21.37 -19.72
CA ARG A 56 30.86 20.65 -18.74
C ARG A 56 30.01 19.95 -17.66
N ALA A 57 28.94 20.61 -17.21
CA ALA A 57 27.98 20.05 -16.26
C ALA A 57 27.34 18.78 -16.83
N ARG A 58 26.87 18.85 -18.07
CA ARG A 58 26.29 17.70 -18.80
C ARG A 58 27.27 16.53 -18.89
N ALA A 59 28.50 16.78 -19.36
CA ALA A 59 29.51 15.74 -19.47
C ALA A 59 29.83 15.09 -18.11
N LYS A 60 29.92 15.88 -17.04
CA LYS A 60 30.16 15.39 -15.68
C LYS A 60 29.01 14.53 -15.14
N LEU A 61 27.76 14.90 -15.43
CA LEU A 61 26.58 14.12 -15.07
C LEU A 61 26.51 12.80 -15.84
N GLU A 62 26.71 12.83 -17.17
CA GLU A 62 26.70 11.65 -18.02
C GLU A 62 27.80 10.66 -17.62
N HIS A 63 29.02 11.15 -17.36
CA HIS A 63 30.13 10.31 -16.89
C HIS A 63 29.86 9.68 -15.51
N ALA A 64 29.17 10.40 -14.62
CA ALA A 64 28.74 9.86 -13.34
C ALA A 64 27.54 8.90 -13.43
N GLY A 65 26.99 8.70 -14.63
CA GLY A 65 25.86 7.80 -14.88
C GLY A 65 24.50 8.44 -14.61
N TYR A 66 24.37 9.75 -14.69
CA TYR A 66 23.10 10.50 -14.59
C TYR A 66 22.68 11.05 -15.95
N ARG A 67 21.39 11.32 -16.12
CA ARG A 67 20.85 11.95 -17.34
C ARG A 67 20.53 13.41 -17.07
N LEU A 68 20.87 14.30 -18.01
CA LEU A 68 20.41 15.68 -17.95
C LEU A 68 18.87 15.71 -18.07
N GLY A 69 18.22 16.36 -17.12
CA GLY A 69 16.77 16.58 -17.12
C GLY A 69 16.40 17.93 -17.72
N ASP A 70 15.42 18.60 -17.14
CA ASP A 70 14.92 19.88 -17.61
C ASP A 70 15.93 21.00 -17.33
N VAL A 71 16.15 21.88 -18.32
CA VAL A 71 17.07 23.02 -18.20
C VAL A 71 16.29 24.33 -18.25
N ALA A 72 16.00 24.88 -17.08
CA ALA A 72 15.36 26.18 -16.93
C ALA A 72 16.39 27.31 -17.06
N LYS A 73 15.96 28.48 -17.55
CA LYS A 73 16.80 29.67 -17.65
C LYS A 73 16.32 30.72 -16.64
N GLU A 74 17.23 31.20 -15.83
CA GLU A 74 16.95 32.28 -14.89
C GLU A 74 17.84 33.48 -15.20
N ARG A 75 17.28 34.69 -15.07
CA ARG A 75 18.05 35.91 -15.26
C ARG A 75 18.91 36.13 -14.03
N ASP A 76 20.21 36.08 -14.23
CA ASP A 76 21.18 36.37 -13.20
C ASP A 76 22.20 37.39 -13.73
N ARG A 77 22.41 38.48 -12.98
CA ARG A 77 23.25 39.61 -13.38
C ARG A 77 24.74 39.42 -13.09
N TYR A 78 25.13 38.38 -12.36
CA TYR A 78 26.53 38.14 -12.00
C TYR A 78 27.06 36.75 -12.39
N ALA A 79 26.20 35.84 -12.85
CA ALA A 79 26.61 34.50 -13.24
C ALA A 79 27.00 34.49 -14.72
N PRO A 80 28.10 33.82 -15.11
CA PRO A 80 28.46 33.68 -16.52
C PRO A 80 27.29 33.09 -17.33
N PRO A 81 27.01 33.60 -18.54
CA PRO A 81 25.93 33.05 -19.36
C PRO A 81 26.10 31.54 -19.55
N ARG A 82 25.00 30.79 -19.41
CA ARG A 82 24.94 29.33 -19.48
C ARG A 82 25.68 28.58 -18.36
N SER A 83 26.08 29.23 -17.27
CA SER A 83 26.53 28.54 -16.06
C SER A 83 25.35 28.00 -15.25
N VAL A 84 25.50 26.84 -14.63
CA VAL A 84 24.51 26.24 -13.73
C VAL A 84 24.39 27.07 -12.46
N LEU A 85 23.21 27.60 -12.20
CA LEU A 85 22.85 28.32 -10.98
C LEU A 85 22.36 27.37 -9.89
N TRP A 86 21.67 26.29 -10.28
CA TRP A 86 21.07 25.33 -9.37
C TRP A 86 20.87 23.97 -10.04
N GLN A 87 20.88 22.90 -9.25
CA GLN A 87 20.58 21.54 -9.70
C GLN A 87 19.60 20.81 -8.77
N ASP A 88 18.85 19.86 -9.31
CA ASP A 88 18.00 18.92 -8.58
C ASP A 88 18.04 17.53 -9.22
N PRO A 89 18.29 16.43 -8.48
CA PRO A 89 18.55 16.34 -7.04
C PRO A 89 19.78 17.11 -6.56
N GLU A 90 19.73 17.57 -5.31
CA GLU A 90 20.82 18.31 -4.65
C GLU A 90 22.16 17.53 -4.75
N PRO A 91 23.32 18.20 -4.88
CA PRO A 91 24.62 17.56 -4.86
C PRO A 91 24.79 16.62 -3.67
N TYR A 92 25.50 15.51 -3.88
CA TYR A 92 25.78 14.47 -2.89
C TYR A 92 24.53 13.74 -2.36
N THR A 93 23.38 13.90 -3.02
CA THR A 93 22.20 13.07 -2.77
C THR A 93 22.39 11.69 -3.38
N ARG A 94 21.99 10.63 -2.68
CA ARG A 94 21.93 9.28 -3.26
C ARG A 94 20.77 9.20 -4.23
N ALA A 95 21.08 8.97 -5.50
CA ALA A 95 20.09 8.72 -6.54
C ALA A 95 20.49 7.48 -7.35
N PRO A 96 19.51 6.68 -7.81
CA PRO A 96 19.75 5.62 -8.78
C PRO A 96 20.59 6.11 -9.97
N ARG A 97 21.56 5.31 -10.41
CA ARG A 97 22.18 5.52 -11.72
C ARG A 97 21.09 5.55 -12.80
N GLY A 98 21.18 6.52 -13.70
CA GLY A 98 20.19 6.82 -14.74
C GLY A 98 19.13 7.85 -14.33
N SER A 99 19.10 8.31 -13.07
CA SER A 99 18.22 9.39 -12.63
C SER A 99 18.47 10.68 -13.40
N ARG A 100 17.40 11.46 -13.58
CA ARG A 100 17.45 12.79 -14.20
C ARG A 100 17.95 13.82 -13.20
N VAL A 101 18.74 14.77 -13.67
CA VAL A 101 19.19 15.95 -12.92
C VAL A 101 18.76 17.19 -13.68
N ASP A 102 17.78 17.89 -13.14
CA ASP A 102 17.25 19.15 -13.66
C ASP A 102 18.18 20.29 -13.27
N LEU A 103 18.41 21.24 -14.17
CA LEU A 103 19.32 22.36 -13.98
C LEU A 103 18.62 23.70 -14.21
N VAL A 104 18.97 24.71 -13.43
CA VAL A 104 18.68 26.11 -13.75
C VAL A 104 19.98 26.76 -14.18
N ILE A 105 19.99 27.42 -15.35
CA ILE A 105 21.18 28.09 -15.90
C ILE A 105 20.98 29.61 -16.00
N ALA A 106 22.09 30.34 -15.95
CA ALA A 106 22.09 31.78 -16.14
C ALA A 106 21.79 32.15 -17.60
N ALA A 107 20.75 32.96 -17.81
CA ALA A 107 20.48 33.62 -19.08
C ALA A 107 21.52 34.74 -19.34
N ARG A 108 21.68 35.17 -20.60
CA ARG A 108 22.56 36.32 -20.93
C ARG A 108 22.07 37.58 -20.18
N ALA A 109 23.02 38.28 -19.55
CA ALA A 109 22.80 39.63 -19.00
C ALA A 109 22.47 40.63 -20.14
N ARG A 110 21.78 41.73 -19.79
CA ARG A 110 21.50 42.81 -20.75
C ARG A 110 22.82 43.42 -21.25
N PRO A 111 22.97 43.77 -22.54
CA PRO A 111 24.19 44.37 -23.08
C PRO A 111 24.64 45.64 -22.33
N ASP A 112 23.70 46.35 -21.71
CA ASP A 112 23.93 47.68 -21.12
C ASP A 112 24.08 47.66 -19.58
N ALA A 113 24.35 46.49 -19.00
CA ALA A 113 24.58 46.41 -17.55
C ALA A 113 25.97 46.97 -17.20
N PRO A 114 26.10 47.85 -16.20
CA PRO A 114 27.40 48.37 -15.76
C PRO A 114 28.33 47.21 -15.35
N PRO A 115 29.66 47.36 -15.50
CA PRO A 115 30.62 46.34 -15.09
C PRO A 115 30.39 45.98 -13.62
N PRO A 116 30.44 44.69 -13.24
CA PRO A 116 30.13 44.29 -11.88
C PRO A 116 31.12 44.96 -10.91
N PRO A 117 30.65 45.41 -9.74
CA PRO A 117 31.53 45.92 -8.67
C PRO A 117 32.57 44.86 -8.28
N ASP A 118 33.59 45.20 -7.50
CA ASP A 118 34.58 44.24 -6.99
C ASP A 118 33.91 43.08 -6.26
N LEU A 119 33.67 41.98 -6.97
CA LEU A 119 32.94 40.84 -6.42
C LEU A 119 33.89 39.96 -5.61
N THR A 120 33.46 39.57 -4.42
CA THR A 120 34.14 38.57 -3.60
C THR A 120 33.62 37.16 -3.92
N SER A 121 34.47 36.15 -3.81
CA SER A 121 34.08 34.75 -4.03
C SER A 121 33.42 34.17 -2.78
N VAL A 122 32.27 33.51 -2.94
CA VAL A 122 31.60 32.82 -1.83
C VAL A 122 32.44 31.63 -1.39
N PRO A 123 32.83 31.50 -0.10
CA PRO A 123 33.62 30.37 0.36
C PRO A 123 32.80 29.06 0.42
N GLU A 124 33.49 27.92 0.39
CA GLU A 124 32.89 26.60 0.64
C GLU A 124 32.59 26.42 2.14
N LEU A 125 31.31 26.26 2.46
CA LEU A 125 30.80 26.13 3.83
C LEU A 125 30.28 24.73 4.13
N HIS A 126 30.09 23.85 3.13
CA HIS A 126 29.58 22.50 3.34
C HIS A 126 30.44 21.72 4.35
N GLY A 127 29.80 21.06 5.31
CA GLY A 127 30.44 20.31 6.39
C GLY A 127 31.07 21.17 7.50
N LEU A 128 31.12 22.50 7.36
CA LEU A 128 31.64 23.38 8.41
C LEU A 128 30.60 23.58 9.53
N ARG A 129 31.08 23.73 10.76
CA ARG A 129 30.25 24.16 11.91
C ARG A 129 30.08 25.68 11.91
N LEU A 130 28.99 26.17 12.49
CA LEU A 130 28.61 27.59 12.51
C LEU A 130 29.75 28.55 12.95
N LYS A 131 30.56 28.16 13.94
CA LYS A 131 31.73 28.94 14.39
C LYS A 131 32.79 29.12 13.29
N LYS A 132 33.06 28.07 12.50
CA LYS A 132 34.00 28.12 11.37
C LYS A 132 33.38 28.88 10.18
N VAL A 133 32.08 28.71 9.93
CA VAL A 133 31.33 29.45 8.90
C VAL A 133 31.41 30.95 9.10
N ARG A 134 31.09 31.44 10.31
CA ARG A 134 31.16 32.88 10.64
C ARG A 134 32.56 33.47 10.41
N ARG A 135 33.61 32.68 10.62
CA ARG A 135 34.99 33.12 10.35
C ARG A 135 35.31 33.12 8.87
N ALA A 136 34.87 32.12 8.11
CA ALA A 136 35.07 32.05 6.67
C ALA A 136 34.37 33.21 5.95
N LEU A 137 33.12 33.51 6.31
CA LEU A 137 32.35 34.63 5.76
C LEU A 137 33.00 35.99 6.06
N ARG A 138 33.41 36.23 7.32
CA ARG A 138 34.12 37.47 7.68
C ARG A 138 35.42 37.70 6.90
N ARG A 139 36.17 36.64 6.59
CA ARG A 139 37.40 36.75 5.79
C ARG A 139 37.15 37.09 4.33
N ALA A 140 35.97 36.71 3.82
CA ALA A 140 35.55 37.00 2.45
C ALA A 140 34.76 38.32 2.34
N ASP A 141 34.68 39.10 3.43
CA ASP A 141 33.79 40.26 3.57
C ASP A 141 32.32 39.93 3.24
N LEU A 142 31.83 38.82 3.77
CA LEU A 142 30.45 38.35 3.61
C LEU A 142 29.77 38.23 4.97
N ARG A 143 28.44 38.36 4.99
CA ARG A 143 27.64 38.17 6.21
C ARG A 143 26.83 36.88 6.17
N LEU A 144 26.57 36.34 7.35
CA LEU A 144 25.69 35.20 7.52
C LEU A 144 24.25 35.67 7.36
N GLY A 145 23.53 35.07 6.41
CA GLY A 145 22.10 35.31 6.18
C GLY A 145 21.22 34.42 7.05
N GLU A 146 20.14 33.92 6.46
CA GLU A 146 19.18 33.03 7.11
C GLU A 146 19.83 31.67 7.44
N VAL A 147 19.62 31.20 8.67
CA VAL A 147 20.06 29.88 9.12
C VAL A 147 18.83 29.02 9.35
N THR A 148 18.59 28.07 8.46
CA THR A 148 17.51 27.10 8.59
C THR A 148 18.05 25.73 8.99
N GLU A 149 17.21 24.93 9.63
CA GLU A 149 17.57 23.59 10.09
C GLU A 149 16.78 22.53 9.32
N ARG A 150 17.45 21.48 8.85
CA ARG A 150 16.80 20.33 8.19
C ARG A 150 17.27 19.03 8.82
N PHE A 151 16.31 18.12 9.02
CA PHE A 151 16.59 16.78 9.53
C PHE A 151 17.43 15.98 8.53
N THR A 152 18.55 15.41 8.99
CA THR A 152 19.34 14.47 8.21
C THR A 152 20.19 13.58 9.11
N ASP A 153 20.30 12.32 8.73
CA ASP A 153 21.19 11.31 9.31
C ASP A 153 22.59 11.29 8.64
N ARG A 154 22.78 12.09 7.58
CA ARG A 154 23.95 12.02 6.70
C ARG A 154 25.08 12.97 7.07
N ALA A 155 24.81 13.95 7.93
CA ALA A 155 25.81 14.91 8.38
C ALA A 155 25.72 15.10 9.90
N PRO A 156 26.86 15.33 10.59
CA PRO A 156 26.85 15.58 12.03
C PRO A 156 25.95 16.77 12.40
N ALA A 157 25.22 16.65 13.50
CA ALA A 157 24.39 17.75 14.00
C ALA A 157 25.22 19.05 14.12
N GLY A 158 24.65 20.15 13.61
CA GLY A 158 25.28 21.46 13.67
C GLY A 158 26.29 21.75 12.55
N THR A 159 26.41 20.90 11.53
CA THR A 159 27.20 21.18 10.32
C THR A 159 26.33 21.68 9.16
N VAL A 160 26.85 22.60 8.35
CA VAL A 160 26.18 23.09 7.14
C VAL A 160 26.05 21.96 6.13
N ILE A 161 24.82 21.76 5.65
CA ILE A 161 24.50 20.80 4.59
C ILE A 161 24.13 21.49 3.29
N ARG A 162 23.74 22.76 3.33
CA ARG A 162 23.46 23.58 2.15
C ARG A 162 23.86 25.02 2.40
N GLN A 163 24.34 25.71 1.35
CA GLN A 163 24.56 27.15 1.35
C GLN A 163 23.92 27.77 0.12
N ARG A 164 23.48 29.02 0.21
CA ARG A 164 23.07 29.85 -0.92
C ARG A 164 23.56 31.28 -0.72
N PRO A 165 24.16 31.91 -1.74
CA PRO A 165 24.62 31.36 -3.02
C PRO A 165 25.71 30.27 -2.89
N PRO A 166 25.96 29.44 -3.93
CA PRO A 166 26.94 28.36 -3.89
C PRO A 166 28.40 28.88 -3.88
N ALA A 167 29.35 28.05 -3.45
CA ALA A 167 30.77 28.41 -3.27
C ALA A 167 31.52 28.82 -4.56
N THR A 168 30.93 28.58 -5.73
CA THR A 168 31.48 28.98 -7.03
C THR A 168 30.97 30.35 -7.49
N ARG A 169 30.08 30.98 -6.71
CA ARG A 169 29.47 32.28 -7.01
C ARG A 169 30.40 33.43 -6.59
N ARG A 170 30.47 34.47 -7.43
CA ARG A 170 30.99 35.79 -7.02
C ARG A 170 29.82 36.72 -6.69
N VAL A 171 29.90 37.41 -5.56
CA VAL A 171 28.84 38.29 -5.03
C VAL A 171 29.46 39.59 -4.54
N GLU A 172 28.63 40.60 -4.30
CA GLU A 172 29.09 41.88 -3.74
C GLU A 172 29.62 41.70 -2.30
N PRO A 173 30.66 42.44 -1.89
CA PRO A 173 31.06 42.53 -0.50
C PRO A 173 29.88 42.93 0.37
N GLY A 174 29.79 42.33 1.55
CA GLY A 174 28.64 42.44 2.43
C GLY A 174 27.41 41.67 1.94
N SER A 175 27.48 40.76 0.97
CA SER A 175 26.33 39.90 0.64
C SER A 175 26.01 38.91 1.76
N ALA A 176 24.73 38.58 1.93
CA ALA A 176 24.27 37.56 2.88
C ALA A 176 24.32 36.16 2.26
N ILE A 177 24.87 35.20 3.01
CA ILE A 177 24.91 33.78 2.63
C ILE A 177 24.00 33.00 3.58
N ASP A 178 22.91 32.49 3.04
CA ASP A 178 21.94 31.65 3.75
C ASP A 178 22.48 30.23 3.83
N ILE A 179 22.25 29.55 4.95
CA ILE A 179 22.72 28.18 5.18
C ILE A 179 21.60 27.31 5.74
N VAL A 180 21.63 26.05 5.35
CA VAL A 180 20.85 24.97 5.98
C VAL A 180 21.81 24.13 6.80
N ILE A 181 21.52 23.96 8.08
CA ILE A 181 22.32 23.16 9.01
C ILE A 181 21.63 21.82 9.26
N ALA A 182 22.43 20.76 9.36
CA ALA A 182 21.97 19.44 9.78
C ALA A 182 21.46 19.51 11.22
N ARG A 183 20.17 19.24 11.37
CA ARG A 183 19.53 18.94 12.65
C ARG A 183 19.54 17.43 12.82
N ALA A 184 20.18 16.93 13.87
CA ALA A 184 19.86 15.60 14.36
C ALA A 184 18.43 15.62 14.89
N GLU A 185 17.66 14.54 14.69
CA GLU A 185 16.32 14.40 15.29
C GLU A 185 16.34 14.83 16.76
N ALA A 186 15.73 15.98 17.00
CA ALA A 186 15.76 16.66 18.28
C ALA A 186 14.78 15.96 19.23
N ASN A 187 15.36 15.24 20.18
CA ASN A 187 14.97 15.15 21.59
C ASN A 187 13.46 15.17 21.92
N GLN A 188 12.95 13.99 22.26
CA GLN A 188 12.46 13.84 23.63
C GLN A 188 13.67 13.65 24.56
N PRO A 189 13.65 14.19 25.79
CA PRO A 189 14.84 14.30 26.64
C PRO A 189 15.50 12.94 26.90
N LEU A 190 16.82 12.87 26.72
CA LEU A 190 17.64 11.77 27.18
C LEU A 190 17.68 11.77 28.72
N ALA A 191 16.69 11.14 29.35
CA ALA A 191 17.00 10.33 30.52
C ALA A 191 17.90 9.19 29.98
N GLY A 192 19.20 9.44 29.89
CA GLY A 192 20.15 8.54 29.23
C GLY A 192 20.11 7.17 29.89
N ALA A 193 19.62 6.17 29.17
CA ALA A 193 19.78 4.78 29.59
C ALA A 193 21.25 4.42 29.36
N ASN A 194 21.97 4.09 30.43
CA ASN A 194 23.34 3.59 30.32
C ASN A 194 23.32 2.19 29.74
N VAL A 195 24.04 1.96 28.65
CA VAL A 195 24.20 0.61 28.09
C VAL A 195 24.89 -0.28 29.13
N PRO A 196 24.24 -1.35 29.63
CA PRO A 196 24.84 -2.22 30.62
C PRO A 196 26.03 -3.00 30.05
N LYS A 197 26.90 -3.49 30.93
CA LYS A 197 27.93 -4.48 30.55
C LYS A 197 27.27 -5.85 30.40
N LEU A 198 27.19 -6.31 29.16
CA LEU A 198 26.58 -7.57 28.75
C LEU A 198 27.60 -8.63 28.36
N ARG A 199 28.82 -8.22 27.96
CA ARG A 199 29.92 -9.15 27.67
C ARG A 199 30.20 -10.05 28.87
N GLY A 200 30.27 -11.36 28.62
CA GLY A 200 30.48 -12.42 29.61
C GLY A 200 29.17 -13.00 30.18
N LEU A 201 28.01 -12.42 29.88
CA LEU A 201 26.72 -12.95 30.33
C LEU A 201 26.10 -13.92 29.31
N PRO A 202 25.32 -14.91 29.75
CA PRO A 202 24.42 -15.67 28.88
C PRO A 202 23.40 -14.75 28.20
N LEU A 203 23.03 -15.05 26.95
CA LEU A 203 22.08 -14.23 26.17
C LEU A 203 20.79 -13.90 26.91
N GLU A 204 20.19 -14.85 27.65
CA GLU A 204 18.98 -14.61 28.42
C GLU A 204 19.19 -13.61 29.57
N GLN A 205 20.33 -13.69 30.27
CA GLN A 205 20.68 -12.72 31.31
C GLN A 205 21.00 -11.34 30.71
N ALA A 206 21.64 -11.32 29.54
CA ALA A 206 21.90 -10.07 28.83
C ALA A 206 20.59 -9.38 28.39
N ARG A 207 19.62 -10.16 27.90
CA ARG A 207 18.28 -9.69 27.55
C ARG A 207 17.53 -9.13 28.76
N ALA A 208 17.63 -9.78 29.92
CA ALA A 208 17.04 -9.29 31.16
C ALA A 208 17.65 -7.94 31.59
N LYS A 209 18.99 -7.81 31.53
CA LYS A 209 19.68 -6.54 31.84
C LYS A 209 19.36 -5.41 30.86
N LEU A 210 19.21 -5.72 29.57
CA LEU A 210 18.76 -4.74 28.57
C LEU A 210 17.36 -4.22 28.90
N ARG A 211 16.41 -5.12 29.21
CA ARG A 211 15.05 -4.73 29.61
C ARG A 211 15.05 -3.85 30.87
N GLN A 212 15.85 -4.20 31.87
CA GLN A 212 15.99 -3.41 33.11
C GLN A 212 16.56 -2.01 32.83
N ALA A 213 17.47 -1.90 31.86
CA ALA A 213 18.02 -0.63 31.39
C ALA A 213 17.09 0.11 30.41
N GLN A 214 15.86 -0.37 30.19
CA GLN A 214 14.91 0.16 29.20
C GLN A 214 15.49 0.18 27.78
N LEU A 215 16.32 -0.81 27.42
CA LEU A 215 16.91 -1.02 26.09
C LEU A 215 16.36 -2.29 25.44
N HIS A 216 16.39 -2.36 24.11
CA HIS A 216 15.95 -3.53 23.37
C HIS A 216 17.11 -4.31 22.77
N LEU A 217 16.91 -5.61 22.59
CA LEU A 217 17.88 -6.47 21.93
C LEU A 217 17.86 -6.17 20.42
N GLY A 218 19.03 -5.80 19.89
CA GLY A 218 19.24 -5.60 18.45
C GLY A 218 19.57 -6.90 17.72
N GLN A 219 20.41 -6.79 16.69
CA GLN A 219 20.90 -7.95 15.95
C GLN A 219 21.79 -8.83 16.84
N VAL A 220 21.54 -10.14 16.81
CA VAL A 220 22.40 -11.13 17.47
C VAL A 220 23.14 -11.91 16.41
N THR A 221 24.47 -11.77 16.41
CA THR A 221 25.35 -12.50 15.49
C THR A 221 26.18 -13.53 16.25
N GLU A 222 26.44 -14.67 15.64
CA GLU A 222 27.28 -15.71 16.23
C GLU A 222 28.71 -15.62 15.69
N ARG A 223 29.71 -15.73 16.57
CA ARG A 223 31.12 -15.85 16.18
C ARG A 223 31.81 -16.91 17.02
N ALA A 224 32.61 -17.76 16.40
CA ALA A 224 33.37 -18.79 17.12
C ALA A 224 34.33 -18.15 18.13
N ASP A 225 34.33 -18.65 19.36
CA ASP A 225 35.22 -18.22 20.44
C ASP A 225 35.61 -19.45 21.28
N ALA A 226 36.92 -19.66 21.46
CA ALA A 226 37.45 -20.83 22.17
C ALA A 226 37.35 -20.73 23.69
N ASN A 227 37.24 -19.51 24.20
CA ASN A 227 37.35 -19.22 25.62
C ASN A 227 35.99 -18.88 26.25
N ALA A 228 34.93 -18.81 25.44
CA ALA A 228 33.58 -18.48 25.89
C ALA A 228 32.61 -19.66 25.67
N ARG A 229 31.80 -19.96 26.70
CA ARG A 229 30.72 -20.95 26.60
C ARG A 229 29.71 -20.52 25.53
N ARG A 230 29.22 -21.47 24.72
CA ARG A 230 28.24 -21.19 23.66
C ARG A 230 27.03 -20.40 24.19
N GLY A 231 26.63 -19.37 23.45
CA GLY A 231 25.52 -18.49 23.83
C GLY A 231 25.87 -17.41 24.87
N THR A 232 27.14 -17.32 25.26
CA THR A 232 27.67 -16.20 26.05
C THR A 232 27.96 -15.00 25.14
N VAL A 233 27.61 -13.80 25.57
CA VAL A 233 27.91 -12.56 24.85
C VAL A 233 29.41 -12.29 24.88
N ILE A 234 30.05 -12.26 23.71
CA ILE A 234 31.48 -11.96 23.54
C ILE A 234 31.74 -10.55 23.02
N GLY A 235 30.72 -9.92 22.39
CA GLY A 235 30.75 -8.54 21.94
C GLY A 235 29.38 -7.88 22.08
N GLN A 236 29.38 -6.55 22.22
CA GLN A 236 28.16 -5.74 22.26
C GLN A 236 28.43 -4.41 21.56
N GLN A 237 27.41 -3.86 20.90
CA GLN A 237 27.42 -2.52 20.35
C GLN A 237 26.04 -1.88 20.55
N PRO A 238 25.92 -0.69 21.16
CA PRO A 238 27.00 0.19 21.64
C PRO A 238 27.83 -0.36 22.82
N ALA A 239 29.03 0.20 23.03
CA ALA A 239 29.93 -0.18 24.11
C ALA A 239 29.29 0.02 25.51
N PRO A 240 29.69 -0.74 26.54
CA PRO A 240 29.14 -0.57 27.88
C PRO A 240 29.39 0.84 28.43
N ARG A 241 28.46 1.34 29.25
CA ARG A 241 28.44 2.70 29.83
C ARG A 241 28.24 3.82 28.80
N THR A 242 28.01 3.50 27.53
CA THR A 242 27.57 4.49 26.54
C THR A 242 26.16 4.96 26.90
N GLN A 243 25.94 6.28 26.92
CA GLN A 243 24.60 6.83 27.08
C GLN A 243 23.84 6.74 25.77
N VAL A 244 22.72 6.04 25.79
CA VAL A 244 21.85 5.89 24.63
C VAL A 244 20.40 6.22 25.00
N ARG A 245 19.54 6.37 24.00
CA ARG A 245 18.11 6.61 24.22
C ARG A 245 17.48 5.36 24.84
N PRO A 246 16.56 5.48 25.82
CA PRO A 246 15.66 4.38 26.14
C PRO A 246 15.01 3.85 24.85
N GLY A 247 14.95 2.53 24.72
CA GLY A 247 14.48 1.82 23.54
C GLY A 247 15.55 1.57 22.47
N THR A 248 16.78 2.09 22.62
CA THR A 248 17.88 1.82 21.68
C THR A 248 18.15 0.32 21.60
N ALA A 249 18.33 -0.17 20.37
CA ALA A 249 18.74 -1.53 20.09
C ALA A 249 20.24 -1.70 20.42
N VAL A 250 20.57 -2.73 21.19
CA VAL A 250 21.96 -3.14 21.44
C VAL A 250 22.22 -4.45 20.71
N ASP A 251 23.07 -4.39 19.69
CA ASP A 251 23.51 -5.54 18.92
C ASP A 251 24.53 -6.36 19.74
N LEU A 252 24.39 -7.68 19.70
CA LEU A 252 25.25 -8.60 20.45
C LEU A 252 25.97 -9.55 19.50
N VAL A 253 27.23 -9.81 19.81
CA VAL A 253 27.98 -10.95 19.25
C VAL A 253 28.05 -12.00 20.34
N ILE A 254 27.50 -13.19 20.08
CA ILE A 254 27.55 -14.33 21.01
C ILE A 254 28.57 -15.36 20.54
N ALA A 255 29.11 -16.12 21.50
CA ALA A 255 29.95 -17.27 21.26
C ALA A 255 29.14 -18.33 20.48
N GLY A 256 29.43 -18.43 19.19
CA GLY A 256 28.94 -19.44 18.27
C GLY A 256 29.72 -20.74 18.43
N ARG A 257 29.34 -21.76 17.65
CA ARG A 257 29.99 -23.08 17.69
C ARG A 257 31.44 -22.98 17.21
N GLN A 258 32.38 -23.55 17.97
CA GLN A 258 33.69 -23.91 17.42
C GLN A 258 33.48 -25.02 16.38
N PRO A 259 34.16 -24.97 15.21
CA PRO A 259 33.99 -25.97 14.16
C PRO A 259 34.26 -27.42 14.61
N ASN A 260 35.05 -27.63 15.66
CA ASN A 260 35.66 -28.94 15.97
C ASN A 260 35.49 -29.43 17.44
N GLN A 261 34.47 -29.02 18.19
CA GLN A 261 34.17 -29.71 19.47
C GLN A 261 33.17 -30.87 19.26
N PRO A 262 33.48 -32.11 19.70
CA PRO A 262 32.53 -33.21 19.70
C PRO A 262 31.37 -32.90 20.65
N VAL A 263 30.15 -32.91 20.13
CA VAL A 263 28.94 -32.95 20.95
C VAL A 263 28.81 -34.35 21.53
N ALA A 264 28.56 -34.47 22.84
CA ALA A 264 27.92 -35.66 23.37
C ALA A 264 26.63 -35.90 22.58
N GLY A 265 26.69 -36.85 21.64
CA GLY A 265 25.62 -37.07 20.67
C GLY A 265 24.42 -37.72 21.33
N ALA A 266 23.22 -37.29 20.94
CA ALA A 266 22.04 -38.12 21.12
C ALA A 266 22.17 -39.31 20.15
N ASN A 267 22.06 -40.52 20.67
CA ASN A 267 22.05 -41.72 19.83
C ASN A 267 20.69 -41.84 19.15
N VAL A 268 20.68 -42.00 17.82
CA VAL A 268 19.44 -42.24 17.09
C VAL A 268 18.86 -43.62 17.49
N PRO A 269 17.64 -43.70 18.05
CA PRO A 269 17.04 -44.96 18.45
C PRO A 269 16.68 -45.83 17.24
N LYS A 270 16.48 -47.13 17.48
CA LYS A 270 15.97 -48.06 16.46
C LYS A 270 14.44 -47.96 16.41
N LEU A 271 13.92 -47.33 15.36
CA LEU A 271 12.50 -47.02 15.16
C LEU A 271 11.83 -47.97 14.16
N ARG A 272 12.60 -48.62 13.29
CA ARG A 272 12.08 -49.59 12.32
C ARG A 272 11.35 -50.74 13.03
N GLY A 273 10.11 -51.01 12.62
CA GLY A 273 9.22 -52.00 13.20
C GLY A 273 8.23 -51.44 14.23
N LEU A 274 8.43 -50.20 14.71
CA LEU A 274 7.51 -49.57 15.65
C LEU A 274 6.35 -48.87 14.92
N PRO A 275 5.14 -48.80 15.52
CA PRO A 275 4.09 -47.87 15.12
C PRO A 275 4.58 -46.42 15.20
N LEU A 276 4.11 -45.55 14.29
CA LEU A 276 4.52 -44.14 14.23
C LEU A 276 4.43 -43.39 15.56
N GLU A 277 3.36 -43.62 16.34
CA GLU A 277 3.19 -42.96 17.65
C GLU A 277 4.23 -43.42 18.68
N GLN A 278 4.59 -44.71 18.68
CA GLN A 278 5.66 -45.23 19.54
C GLN A 278 7.02 -44.70 19.10
N ALA A 279 7.29 -44.68 17.79
CA ALA A 279 8.53 -44.11 17.25
C ALA A 279 8.68 -42.62 17.60
N ARG A 280 7.57 -41.87 17.62
CA ARG A 280 7.53 -40.47 18.05
C ARG A 280 7.85 -40.31 19.53
N ALA A 281 7.42 -41.24 20.39
CA ALA A 281 7.75 -41.22 21.81
C ALA A 281 9.24 -41.49 22.06
N GLU A 282 9.80 -42.50 21.40
CA GLU A 282 11.23 -42.86 21.43
C GLU A 282 12.14 -41.70 20.99
N LEU A 283 11.77 -41.00 19.91
CA LEU A 283 12.50 -39.81 19.46
C LEU A 283 12.51 -38.70 20.52
N ARG A 284 11.39 -38.47 21.21
CA ARG A 284 11.33 -37.45 22.28
C ARG A 284 12.21 -37.83 23.47
N GLN A 285 12.23 -39.10 23.87
CA GLN A 285 13.09 -39.60 24.95
C GLN A 285 14.57 -39.44 24.60
N ALA A 286 14.94 -39.70 23.34
CA ALA A 286 16.29 -39.49 22.81
C ALA A 286 16.64 -38.01 22.58
N GLN A 287 15.77 -37.06 22.93
CA GLN A 287 15.92 -35.62 22.66
C GLN A 287 16.08 -35.30 21.17
N LEU A 288 15.48 -36.10 20.29
CA LEU A 288 15.45 -35.93 18.83
C LEU A 288 14.07 -35.47 18.37
N ARG A 289 13.99 -34.94 17.14
CA ARG A 289 12.73 -34.47 16.55
C ARG A 289 12.28 -35.42 15.45
N LEU A 290 10.97 -35.57 15.30
CA LEU A 290 10.40 -36.22 14.13
C LEU A 290 10.63 -35.31 12.90
N GLY A 291 11.27 -35.85 11.88
CA GLY A 291 11.49 -35.20 10.59
C GLY A 291 10.33 -35.43 9.62
N GLN A 292 10.66 -35.55 8.34
CA GLN A 292 9.70 -35.90 7.29
C GLN A 292 9.21 -37.33 7.46
N VAL A 293 7.90 -37.52 7.37
CA VAL A 293 7.28 -38.86 7.34
C VAL A 293 6.75 -39.09 5.94
N THR A 294 7.33 -40.06 5.24
CA THR A 294 6.91 -40.47 3.90
C THR A 294 6.24 -41.83 3.95
N GLU A 295 5.22 -42.03 3.11
CA GLU A 295 4.54 -43.32 3.01
C GLU A 295 5.10 -44.11 1.82
N ARG A 296 5.39 -45.40 2.03
CA ARG A 296 5.75 -46.33 0.95
C ARG A 296 4.98 -47.64 1.11
N ALA A 297 4.48 -48.20 0.00
CA ALA A 297 3.79 -49.48 0.02
C ALA A 297 4.73 -50.60 0.48
N ASP A 298 4.27 -51.42 1.43
CA ASP A 298 4.99 -52.57 1.95
C ASP A 298 3.97 -53.69 2.22
N ALA A 299 4.19 -54.88 1.64
CA ALA A 299 3.28 -56.01 1.75
C ALA A 299 3.40 -56.77 3.08
N ASN A 300 4.51 -56.58 3.79
CA ASN A 300 4.86 -57.36 4.97
C ASN A 300 4.72 -56.53 6.26
N ALA A 301 4.43 -55.24 6.16
CA ALA A 301 4.28 -54.34 7.30
C ALA A 301 2.84 -53.81 7.45
N ARG A 302 2.34 -53.81 8.69
CA ARG A 302 1.03 -53.21 9.01
C ARG A 302 1.07 -51.70 8.73
N ARG A 303 0.00 -51.15 8.17
CA ARG A 303 -0.11 -49.70 7.86
C ARG A 303 0.25 -48.84 9.07
N GLY A 304 1.09 -47.82 8.85
CA GLY A 304 1.54 -46.91 9.90
C GLY A 304 2.73 -47.42 10.73
N THR A 305 3.29 -48.59 10.38
CA THR A 305 4.54 -49.10 10.96
C THR A 305 5.74 -48.47 10.24
N VAL A 306 6.76 -48.09 10.98
CA VAL A 306 8.01 -47.54 10.43
C VAL A 306 8.78 -48.66 9.72
N ILE A 307 9.03 -48.51 8.42
CA ILE A 307 9.79 -49.45 7.58
C ILE A 307 11.18 -48.91 7.21
N GLY A 308 11.41 -47.62 7.37
CA GLY A 308 12.71 -46.96 7.17
C GLY A 308 12.89 -45.76 8.09
N GLN A 309 14.14 -45.43 8.41
CA GLN A 309 14.50 -44.25 9.19
C GLN A 309 15.81 -43.67 8.65
N GLN A 310 15.98 -42.36 8.74
CA GLN A 310 17.23 -41.67 8.47
C GLN A 310 17.38 -40.48 9.43
N PRO A 311 18.50 -40.31 10.16
CA PRO A 311 19.72 -41.13 10.16
C PRO A 311 19.55 -42.57 10.65
N ALA A 312 20.51 -43.44 10.30
CA ALA A 312 20.54 -44.85 10.71
C ALA A 312 20.56 -45.01 12.26
N PRO A 313 20.02 -46.10 12.81
CA PRO A 313 20.03 -46.32 14.26
C PRO A 313 21.47 -46.36 14.80
N ARG A 314 21.63 -45.93 16.06
CA ARG A 314 22.91 -45.78 16.78
C ARG A 314 23.87 -44.73 16.21
N THR A 315 23.47 -43.97 15.18
CA THR A 315 24.23 -42.80 14.72
C THR A 315 24.21 -41.73 15.80
N GLN A 316 25.36 -41.15 16.12
CA GLN A 316 25.45 -39.99 17.00
C GLN A 316 25.07 -38.73 16.24
N VAL A 317 24.04 -38.04 16.70
CA VAL A 317 23.58 -36.80 16.11
C VAL A 317 23.43 -35.73 17.18
N ARG A 318 23.29 -34.48 16.76
CA ARG A 318 23.03 -33.38 17.69
C ARG A 318 21.65 -33.57 18.34
N PRO A 319 21.49 -33.31 19.65
CA PRO A 319 20.16 -33.18 20.23
C PRO A 319 19.31 -32.19 19.42
N GLY A 320 18.06 -32.57 19.16
CA GLY A 320 17.12 -31.84 18.32
C GLY A 320 17.23 -32.11 16.82
N THR A 321 18.18 -32.94 16.37
CA THR A 321 18.25 -33.40 14.97
C THR A 321 16.93 -34.10 14.58
N ALA A 322 16.46 -33.78 13.38
CA ALA A 322 15.28 -34.42 12.78
C ALA A 322 15.64 -35.82 12.26
N VAL A 323 14.79 -36.79 12.58
CA VAL A 323 14.86 -38.16 12.04
C VAL A 323 13.67 -38.37 11.11
N ASP A 324 13.96 -38.50 9.82
CA ASP A 324 12.97 -38.77 8.78
C ASP A 324 12.58 -40.25 8.83
N LEU A 325 11.30 -40.54 8.68
CA LEU A 325 10.74 -41.88 8.73
C LEU A 325 10.05 -42.23 7.42
N VAL A 326 10.21 -43.48 6.99
CA VAL A 326 9.37 -44.09 5.96
C VAL A 326 8.42 -45.04 6.66
N ILE A 327 7.12 -44.84 6.54
CA ILE A 327 6.09 -45.72 7.10
C ILE A 327 5.43 -46.57 6.02
N ALA A 328 4.93 -47.73 6.42
CA ALA A 328 4.10 -48.58 5.59
C ALA A 328 2.81 -47.84 5.22
N GLY A 329 2.78 -47.37 3.97
CA GLY A 329 1.66 -46.73 3.33
C GLY A 329 0.64 -47.74 2.80
N ARG A 330 -0.42 -47.24 2.18
CA ARG A 330 -1.45 -48.10 1.59
C ARG A 330 -0.87 -48.90 0.41
N GLN A 331 -1.11 -50.21 0.39
CA GLN A 331 -0.92 -51.01 -0.82
C GLN A 331 -1.89 -50.49 -1.90
N PRO A 332 -1.44 -50.28 -3.14
CA PRO A 332 -2.28 -49.78 -4.23
C PRO A 332 -3.55 -50.63 -4.50
N ASN A 333 -3.57 -51.90 -4.07
CA ASN A 333 -4.57 -52.89 -4.45
C ASN A 333 -5.36 -53.53 -3.28
N GLN A 334 -5.39 -52.95 -2.09
CA GLN A 334 -6.36 -53.40 -1.07
C GLN A 334 -7.69 -52.63 -1.22
N PRO A 335 -8.84 -53.30 -1.42
CA PRO A 335 -10.15 -52.65 -1.46
C PRO A 335 -10.44 -52.04 -0.09
N VAL A 336 -10.61 -50.72 -0.04
CA VAL A 336 -11.30 -50.08 1.08
C VAL A 336 -12.79 -50.40 0.94
N ALA A 337 -13.45 -50.79 2.03
CA ALA A 337 -14.91 -50.77 2.10
C ALA A 337 -15.41 -49.37 1.68
N GLY A 338 -15.81 -49.25 0.41
CA GLY A 338 -16.06 -47.98 -0.25
C GLY A 338 -17.47 -47.47 0.04
N ALA A 339 -17.61 -46.15 0.14
CA ALA A 339 -18.91 -45.52 -0.03
C ALA A 339 -19.31 -45.66 -1.50
N ASN A 340 -20.48 -46.23 -1.77
CA ASN A 340 -21.01 -46.32 -3.13
C ASN A 340 -21.51 -44.95 -3.59
N VAL A 341 -21.03 -44.48 -4.74
CA VAL A 341 -21.55 -43.24 -5.34
C VAL A 341 -23.04 -43.43 -5.69
N PRO A 342 -23.97 -42.67 -5.10
CA PRO A 342 -25.39 -42.82 -5.39
C PRO A 342 -25.72 -42.37 -6.82
N LYS A 343 -26.82 -42.88 -7.38
CA LYS A 343 -27.43 -42.32 -8.60
C LYS A 343 -28.11 -40.99 -8.27
N LEU A 344 -27.59 -39.91 -8.86
CA LEU A 344 -27.99 -38.51 -8.69
C LEU A 344 -28.62 -37.92 -9.95
N ARG A 345 -28.30 -38.46 -11.14
CA ARG A 345 -28.94 -38.05 -12.41
C ARG A 345 -30.47 -38.14 -12.29
N GLY A 346 -31.15 -37.06 -12.70
CA GLY A 346 -32.61 -36.92 -12.64
C GLY A 346 -33.13 -36.33 -11.32
N LEU A 347 -32.29 -36.15 -10.30
CA LEU A 347 -32.69 -35.50 -9.04
C LEU A 347 -32.51 -33.98 -9.11
N PRO A 348 -33.35 -33.20 -8.41
CA PRO A 348 -33.05 -31.80 -8.08
C PRO A 348 -31.75 -31.68 -7.29
N LEU A 349 -30.99 -30.61 -7.52
CA LEU A 349 -29.69 -30.38 -6.87
C LEU A 349 -29.74 -30.56 -5.35
N GLU A 350 -30.75 -29.99 -4.67
CA GLU A 350 -30.91 -30.11 -3.22
C GLU A 350 -31.06 -31.57 -2.76
N LYS A 351 -31.87 -32.37 -3.47
CA LYS A 351 -32.02 -33.81 -3.18
C LYS A 351 -30.73 -34.59 -3.47
N ALA A 352 -29.99 -34.20 -4.51
CA ALA A 352 -28.70 -34.81 -4.82
C ALA A 352 -27.65 -34.53 -3.73
N ARG A 353 -27.60 -33.31 -3.20
CA ARG A 353 -26.73 -32.93 -2.06
C ARG A 353 -27.04 -33.76 -0.82
N ALA A 354 -28.32 -33.93 -0.49
CA ALA A 354 -28.75 -34.74 0.65
C ALA A 354 -28.31 -36.22 0.50
N LYS A 355 -28.48 -36.79 -0.69
CA LYS A 355 -28.12 -38.18 -0.98
C LYS A 355 -26.61 -38.42 -0.95
N LEU A 356 -25.81 -37.44 -1.38
CA LEU A 356 -24.35 -37.48 -1.24
C LEU A 356 -23.93 -37.45 0.24
N LYS A 357 -24.53 -36.57 1.05
CA LYS A 357 -24.26 -36.49 2.49
C LYS A 357 -24.58 -37.79 3.21
N GLN A 358 -25.71 -38.43 2.88
CA GLN A 358 -26.09 -39.74 3.42
C GLN A 358 -25.09 -40.84 3.04
N ALA A 359 -24.54 -40.79 1.82
CA ALA A 359 -23.49 -41.70 1.36
C ALA A 359 -22.10 -41.38 1.91
N GLN A 360 -21.97 -40.42 2.86
CA GLN A 360 -20.69 -39.92 3.37
C GLN A 360 -19.77 -39.35 2.27
N LEU A 361 -20.36 -38.83 1.18
CA LEU A 361 -19.67 -38.17 0.08
C LEU A 361 -19.92 -36.66 0.13
N ARG A 362 -19.05 -35.89 -0.52
CA ARG A 362 -19.19 -34.44 -0.61
C ARG A 362 -19.50 -34.02 -2.03
N VAL A 363 -20.17 -32.88 -2.16
CA VAL A 363 -20.49 -32.28 -3.45
C VAL A 363 -19.21 -31.64 -3.99
N GLY A 364 -18.84 -32.00 -5.21
CA GLY A 364 -17.71 -31.42 -5.93
C GLY A 364 -18.12 -30.16 -6.70
N GLN A 365 -17.53 -29.98 -7.88
CA GLN A 365 -17.87 -28.91 -8.80
C GLN A 365 -19.30 -29.09 -9.34
N VAL A 366 -20.07 -28.01 -9.36
CA VAL A 366 -21.41 -28.00 -9.99
C VAL A 366 -21.35 -27.10 -11.21
N THR A 367 -21.49 -27.67 -12.40
CA THR A 367 -21.47 -26.96 -13.68
C THR A 367 -22.86 -26.91 -14.30
N GLU A 368 -23.21 -25.82 -14.97
CA GLU A 368 -24.47 -25.68 -15.69
C GLU A 368 -24.28 -25.98 -17.18
N SER A 369 -25.20 -26.77 -17.78
CA SER A 369 -25.24 -27.01 -19.23
C SER A 369 -26.45 -26.31 -19.86
N ALA A 370 -26.21 -25.42 -20.82
CA ALA A 370 -27.25 -24.63 -21.49
C ALA A 370 -28.11 -25.44 -22.48
N ASN A 371 -27.60 -26.56 -23.01
CA ASN A 371 -28.29 -27.35 -24.05
C ASN A 371 -28.96 -28.62 -23.48
N ALA A 372 -29.54 -28.52 -22.29
CA ALA A 372 -30.17 -29.67 -21.63
C ALA A 372 -31.69 -29.69 -21.86
N ASN A 373 -32.24 -30.81 -22.34
CA ASN A 373 -33.69 -31.06 -22.45
C ASN A 373 -34.35 -31.37 -21.08
N ALA A 374 -33.82 -30.83 -19.99
CA ALA A 374 -34.28 -31.09 -18.63
C ALA A 374 -34.62 -29.77 -17.91
N PRO A 375 -35.57 -29.77 -16.94
CA PRO A 375 -35.89 -28.58 -16.16
C PRO A 375 -34.66 -28.00 -15.44
N LYS A 376 -34.60 -26.67 -15.33
CA LYS A 376 -33.48 -25.97 -14.67
C LYS A 376 -33.24 -26.53 -13.26
N GLY A 377 -31.99 -26.82 -12.93
CA GLY A 377 -31.58 -27.27 -11.60
C GLY A 377 -31.70 -28.78 -11.35
N ILE A 378 -32.06 -29.55 -12.39
CA ILE A 378 -31.99 -31.02 -12.36
C ILE A 378 -30.58 -31.48 -12.73
N VAL A 379 -30.04 -32.47 -11.99
CA VAL A 379 -28.74 -33.09 -12.29
C VAL A 379 -28.85 -33.94 -13.56
N ILE A 380 -28.06 -33.59 -14.57
CA ILE A 380 -27.98 -34.30 -15.86
C ILE A 380 -26.67 -35.09 -16.03
N GLY A 381 -25.67 -34.83 -15.20
CA GLY A 381 -24.40 -35.54 -15.19
C GLY A 381 -23.84 -35.65 -13.78
N GLN A 382 -23.10 -36.71 -13.51
CA GLN A 382 -22.36 -36.88 -12.27
C GLN A 382 -21.03 -37.56 -12.59
N GLN A 383 -19.98 -37.21 -11.86
CA GLN A 383 -18.71 -37.91 -11.89
C GLN A 383 -18.12 -37.94 -10.46
N PRO A 384 -17.74 -39.11 -9.92
CA PRO A 384 -17.74 -40.45 -10.54
C PRO A 384 -19.13 -41.02 -10.89
N ALA A 385 -19.15 -42.03 -11.76
CA ALA A 385 -20.36 -42.73 -12.18
C ALA A 385 -21.12 -43.37 -10.99
N PRO A 386 -22.45 -43.57 -11.10
CA PRO A 386 -23.20 -44.23 -10.03
C PRO A 386 -22.70 -45.65 -9.80
N ARG A 387 -22.76 -46.10 -8.53
CA ARG A 387 -22.28 -47.39 -8.01
C ARG A 387 -20.76 -47.58 -8.04
N THR A 388 -19.99 -46.59 -8.49
CA THR A 388 -18.53 -46.60 -8.31
C THR A 388 -18.20 -46.56 -6.82
N GLN A 389 -17.30 -47.44 -6.38
CA GLN A 389 -16.79 -47.42 -5.02
C GLN A 389 -15.72 -46.34 -4.89
N VAL A 390 -15.93 -45.41 -3.97
CA VAL A 390 -14.98 -44.34 -3.69
C VAL A 390 -14.71 -44.23 -2.20
N ARG A 391 -13.63 -43.54 -1.85
CA ARG A 391 -13.33 -43.24 -0.45
C ARG A 391 -14.45 -42.38 0.16
N PRO A 392 -14.87 -42.62 1.42
CA PRO A 392 -15.70 -41.67 2.14
C PRO A 392 -15.06 -40.27 2.09
N GLY A 393 -15.88 -39.26 1.85
CA GLY A 393 -15.45 -37.88 1.66
C GLY A 393 -14.90 -37.56 0.27
N THR A 394 -14.97 -38.47 -0.70
CA THR A 394 -14.71 -38.15 -2.11
C THR A 394 -15.74 -37.14 -2.62
N ALA A 395 -15.26 -36.18 -3.43
CA ALA A 395 -16.10 -35.20 -4.12
C ALA A 395 -16.76 -35.82 -5.35
N VAL A 396 -18.06 -35.57 -5.53
CA VAL A 396 -18.81 -35.95 -6.73
C VAL A 396 -19.22 -34.68 -7.46
N ASP A 397 -18.63 -34.47 -8.63
CA ASP A 397 -18.92 -33.36 -9.53
C ASP A 397 -20.27 -33.59 -10.21
N LEU A 398 -21.06 -32.54 -10.35
CA LEU A 398 -22.41 -32.58 -10.90
C LEU A 398 -22.52 -31.62 -12.09
N VAL A 399 -23.13 -32.10 -13.17
CA VAL A 399 -23.61 -31.24 -14.24
C VAL A 399 -25.11 -31.08 -14.05
N ILE A 400 -25.59 -29.85 -13.91
CA ILE A 400 -27.01 -29.53 -13.82
C ILE A 400 -27.51 -28.92 -15.12
N ALA A 401 -28.79 -29.12 -15.41
CA ALA A 401 -29.47 -28.43 -16.49
C ALA A 401 -29.50 -26.92 -16.19
N GLY A 402 -28.77 -26.17 -17.01
CA GLY A 402 -28.79 -24.72 -17.06
C GLY A 402 -30.03 -24.23 -17.83
N ARG A 403 -30.10 -22.93 -18.08
CA ARG A 403 -31.19 -22.34 -18.86
C ARG A 403 -31.07 -22.76 -20.33
N GLN A 404 -32.13 -23.32 -20.89
CA GLN A 404 -32.24 -23.51 -22.34
C GLN A 404 -32.21 -22.12 -23.04
N PRO A 405 -31.43 -21.96 -24.13
CA PRO A 405 -31.36 -20.69 -24.86
C PRO A 405 -32.73 -20.24 -25.43
N ASN A 406 -33.69 -21.16 -25.58
CA ASN A 406 -34.99 -20.92 -26.21
C ASN A 406 -36.22 -21.17 -25.31
N GLN A 407 -36.08 -21.24 -23.98
CA GLN A 407 -37.27 -21.16 -23.12
C GLN A 407 -37.77 -19.72 -23.04
N PRO A 408 -39.06 -19.44 -23.33
CA PRO A 408 -39.63 -18.12 -23.13
C PRO A 408 -39.47 -17.75 -21.65
N VAL A 409 -38.69 -16.72 -21.37
CA VAL A 409 -38.76 -16.08 -20.06
C VAL A 409 -40.16 -15.50 -19.95
N ALA A 410 -40.94 -15.93 -18.97
CA ALA A 410 -42.11 -15.17 -18.55
C ALA A 410 -41.63 -13.73 -18.33
N GLY A 411 -42.03 -12.83 -19.23
CA GLY A 411 -41.56 -11.46 -19.22
C GLY A 411 -41.95 -10.81 -17.90
N ALA A 412 -41.00 -10.13 -17.25
CA ALA A 412 -41.34 -9.24 -16.16
C ALA A 412 -42.06 -8.03 -16.78
N ASN A 413 -43.31 -7.80 -16.37
CA ASN A 413 -44.05 -6.61 -16.79
C ASN A 413 -43.44 -5.38 -16.12
N VAL A 414 -43.03 -4.40 -16.91
CA VAL A 414 -42.54 -3.13 -16.38
C VAL A 414 -43.68 -2.43 -15.62
N PRO A 415 -43.57 -2.18 -14.31
CA PRO A 415 -44.63 -1.53 -13.53
C PRO A 415 -44.73 -0.05 -13.91
N ASN A 416 -45.92 0.54 -13.70
CA ASN A 416 -46.07 2.00 -13.74
C ASN A 416 -45.50 2.61 -12.45
N LEU A 417 -44.50 3.47 -12.63
CA LEU A 417 -43.76 4.21 -11.61
C LEU A 417 -44.13 5.69 -11.58
N SER A 418 -44.83 6.20 -12.60
CA SER A 418 -45.24 7.61 -12.65
C SER A 418 -46.06 8.00 -11.42
N GLY A 419 -45.78 9.17 -10.84
CA GLY A 419 -46.43 9.66 -9.64
C GLY A 419 -45.91 9.05 -8.33
N LEU A 420 -45.00 8.07 -8.37
CA LEU A 420 -44.42 7.49 -7.16
C LEU A 420 -43.15 8.25 -6.72
N PRO A 421 -42.92 8.42 -5.40
CA PRO A 421 -41.61 8.80 -4.88
C PRO A 421 -40.55 7.76 -5.25
N LEU A 422 -39.32 8.20 -5.54
CA LEU A 422 -38.23 7.32 -5.98
C LEU A 422 -38.02 6.09 -5.07
N LYS A 423 -38.16 6.26 -3.75
CA LYS A 423 -38.08 5.16 -2.76
C LYS A 423 -39.14 4.08 -2.99
N LYS A 424 -40.39 4.48 -3.28
CA LYS A 424 -41.50 3.55 -3.57
C LYS A 424 -41.35 2.93 -4.97
N ALA A 425 -40.89 3.71 -5.95
CA ALA A 425 -40.61 3.22 -7.30
C ALA A 425 -39.55 2.09 -7.29
N ARG A 426 -38.47 2.27 -6.53
CA ARG A 426 -37.43 1.24 -6.34
C ARG A 426 -37.99 -0.05 -5.72
N ALA A 427 -38.86 0.05 -4.73
CA ALA A 427 -39.49 -1.11 -4.10
C ALA A 427 -40.38 -1.87 -5.10
N LYS A 428 -41.17 -1.14 -5.89
CA LYS A 428 -42.06 -1.71 -6.92
C LYS A 428 -41.29 -2.41 -8.04
N LEU A 429 -40.14 -1.85 -8.46
CA LEU A 429 -39.23 -2.51 -9.40
C LEU A 429 -38.66 -3.81 -8.84
N LYS A 430 -38.21 -3.81 -7.57
CA LYS A 430 -37.68 -5.01 -6.90
C LYS A 430 -38.72 -6.12 -6.83
N GLN A 431 -39.97 -5.80 -6.51
CA GLN A 431 -41.08 -6.75 -6.50
C GLN A 431 -41.36 -7.34 -7.89
N ALA A 432 -41.21 -6.52 -8.94
CA ALA A 432 -41.33 -6.95 -10.34
C ALA A 432 -40.08 -7.68 -10.89
N GLN A 433 -39.09 -8.00 -10.04
CA GLN A 433 -37.79 -8.59 -10.43
C GLN A 433 -37.02 -7.73 -11.46
N LEU A 434 -37.21 -6.41 -11.41
CA LEU A 434 -36.51 -5.42 -12.22
C LEU A 434 -35.59 -4.58 -11.32
N ARG A 435 -34.64 -3.87 -11.94
CA ARG A 435 -33.71 -2.99 -11.21
C ARG A 435 -33.89 -1.53 -11.63
N LEU A 436 -33.62 -0.63 -10.70
CA LEU A 436 -33.55 0.80 -11.00
C LEU A 436 -32.33 1.06 -11.91
N GLY A 437 -32.57 1.73 -13.03
CA GLY A 437 -31.55 2.16 -13.98
C GLY A 437 -31.05 3.57 -13.68
N LYS A 438 -30.78 4.34 -14.73
CA LYS A 438 -30.37 5.74 -14.66
C LYS A 438 -31.52 6.59 -14.11
N VAL A 439 -31.22 7.41 -13.10
CA VAL A 439 -32.14 8.42 -12.56
C VAL A 439 -31.70 9.77 -13.11
N THR A 440 -32.58 10.46 -13.84
CA THR A 440 -32.34 11.83 -14.30
C THR A 440 -33.37 12.78 -13.71
N GLU A 441 -32.99 14.03 -13.47
CA GLU A 441 -33.91 15.05 -12.97
C GLU A 441 -34.38 15.94 -14.13
N ARG A 442 -35.64 16.35 -14.12
CA ARG A 442 -36.20 17.34 -15.05
C ARG A 442 -37.15 18.26 -14.30
N ALA A 443 -37.09 19.56 -14.60
CA ALA A 443 -38.03 20.54 -14.02
C ALA A 443 -39.47 20.20 -14.42
N ASP A 444 -40.39 20.26 -13.46
CA ASP A 444 -41.81 19.98 -13.67
C ASP A 444 -42.62 20.79 -12.66
N ALA A 445 -43.32 21.83 -13.14
CA ALA A 445 -44.07 22.77 -12.30
C ALA A 445 -45.23 22.11 -11.54
N ASN A 446 -45.70 20.94 -12.00
CA ASN A 446 -46.90 20.28 -11.49
C ASN A 446 -46.60 19.04 -10.63
N ALA A 447 -45.33 18.66 -10.46
CA ALA A 447 -44.93 17.47 -9.73
C ALA A 447 -44.06 17.79 -8.52
N ARG A 448 -44.35 17.14 -7.38
CA ARG A 448 -43.54 17.27 -6.16
C ARG A 448 -42.12 16.75 -6.40
N ARG A 449 -41.11 17.49 -5.95
CA ARG A 449 -39.69 17.11 -6.08
C ARG A 449 -39.44 15.67 -5.66
N GLY A 450 -38.70 14.92 -6.47
CA GLY A 450 -38.36 13.51 -6.23
C GLY A 450 -39.46 12.51 -6.61
N THR A 451 -40.56 12.98 -7.22
CA THR A 451 -41.60 12.14 -7.82
C THR A 451 -41.21 11.73 -9.22
N VAL A 452 -41.40 10.45 -9.58
CA VAL A 452 -41.14 9.96 -10.94
C VAL A 452 -42.17 10.56 -11.90
N ILE A 453 -41.71 11.28 -12.92
CA ILE A 453 -42.50 11.90 -13.99
C ILE A 453 -42.31 11.20 -15.34
N GLY A 454 -41.29 10.36 -15.47
CA GLY A 454 -41.06 9.56 -16.66
C GLY A 454 -40.33 8.26 -16.33
N GLN A 455 -40.52 7.24 -17.17
CA GLN A 455 -39.80 5.98 -17.07
C GLN A 455 -39.51 5.41 -18.45
N ARG A 456 -38.41 4.67 -18.58
CA ARG A 456 -38.11 3.85 -19.76
C ARG A 456 -37.49 2.52 -19.30
N PRO A 457 -37.99 1.36 -19.77
CA PRO A 457 -39.08 1.17 -20.74
C PRO A 457 -40.48 1.57 -20.24
N ALA A 458 -41.42 1.74 -21.17
CA ALA A 458 -42.80 2.11 -20.88
C ALA A 458 -43.50 1.06 -19.99
N PRO A 459 -44.50 1.45 -19.17
CA PRO A 459 -45.24 0.51 -18.33
C PRO A 459 -45.93 -0.57 -19.17
N LYS A 460 -46.14 -1.75 -18.56
CA LYS A 460 -46.70 -2.99 -19.16
C LYS A 460 -45.83 -3.63 -20.26
N ARG A 461 -44.72 -3.01 -20.68
CA ARG A 461 -43.76 -3.66 -21.59
C ARG A 461 -43.19 -4.90 -20.92
N GLN A 462 -43.18 -6.03 -21.61
CA GLN A 462 -42.48 -7.23 -21.16
C GLN A 462 -41.00 -7.08 -21.41
N VAL A 463 -40.20 -7.28 -20.36
CA VAL A 463 -38.75 -7.25 -20.42
C VAL A 463 -38.17 -8.46 -19.69
N LYS A 464 -36.88 -8.71 -19.91
CA LYS A 464 -36.18 -9.80 -19.20
C LYS A 464 -36.11 -9.45 -17.70
N PRO A 465 -36.31 -10.41 -16.80
CA PRO A 465 -36.03 -10.20 -15.38
C PRO A 465 -34.61 -9.66 -15.18
N GLY A 466 -34.46 -8.64 -14.33
CA GLY A 466 -33.20 -7.92 -14.11
C GLY A 466 -32.92 -6.78 -15.10
N THR A 467 -33.80 -6.52 -16.07
CA THR A 467 -33.72 -5.32 -16.93
C THR A 467 -33.76 -4.05 -16.07
N ALA A 468 -32.92 -3.07 -16.44
CA ALA A 468 -32.90 -1.76 -15.82
C ALA A 468 -34.04 -0.89 -16.34
N VAL A 469 -34.74 -0.21 -15.43
CA VAL A 469 -35.75 0.81 -15.76
C VAL A 469 -35.20 2.17 -15.35
N ASP A 470 -34.88 2.98 -16.35
CA ASP A 470 -34.46 4.37 -16.17
C ASP A 470 -35.67 5.22 -15.79
N VAL A 471 -35.49 6.19 -14.91
CA VAL A 471 -36.57 7.06 -14.43
C VAL A 471 -36.15 8.53 -14.51
N VAL A 472 -37.10 9.36 -14.90
CA VAL A 472 -37.01 10.82 -14.81
C VAL A 472 -37.80 11.24 -13.59
N VAL A 473 -37.17 11.95 -12.66
CA VAL A 473 -37.83 12.51 -11.47
C VAL A 473 -38.00 14.01 -11.61
N ALA A 474 -39.05 14.55 -11.00
CA ALA A 474 -39.26 15.98 -10.87
C ALA A 474 -38.10 16.58 -10.06
N GLY A 475 -37.31 17.42 -10.72
CA GLY A 475 -36.29 18.26 -10.10
C GLY A 475 -36.93 19.42 -9.34
N ALA A 476 -36.11 20.24 -8.69
CA ALA A 476 -36.60 21.47 -8.08
C ALA A 476 -37.05 22.43 -9.19
N SER A 477 -38.36 22.70 -9.27
CA SER A 477 -38.89 23.84 -10.02
C SER A 477 -38.36 25.11 -9.36
N GLN A 478 -37.80 26.04 -10.14
CA GLN A 478 -37.15 27.26 -9.65
C GLN A 478 -38.08 28.27 -8.94
N GLU A 479 -39.33 27.91 -8.64
CA GLU A 479 -40.36 28.90 -8.31
C GLU A 479 -41.05 28.73 -6.95
N GLN A 480 -40.51 27.90 -6.06
CA GLN A 480 -40.93 27.91 -4.66
C GLN A 480 -39.69 27.81 -3.77
N GLN A 481 -39.11 28.97 -3.43
CA GLN A 481 -38.24 29.14 -2.26
C GLN A 481 -39.16 29.19 -1.04
N PRO A 482 -39.29 28.10 -0.25
CA PRO A 482 -40.21 28.07 0.90
C PRO A 482 -39.77 28.98 2.05
N ASP A 483 -38.61 29.63 1.93
CA ASP A 483 -38.04 30.51 2.94
C ASP A 483 -37.88 31.97 2.47
N ALA A 484 -38.47 32.39 1.34
CA ALA A 484 -38.36 33.79 0.93
C ALA A 484 -39.16 34.69 1.90
N VAL A 485 -38.51 35.73 2.43
CA VAL A 485 -39.16 36.73 3.27
C VAL A 485 -39.36 38.01 2.45
N GLU A 486 -40.53 38.59 2.60
CA GLU A 486 -40.89 39.85 1.96
C GLU A 486 -40.15 41.02 2.63
N VAL A 487 -39.53 41.88 1.82
CA VAL A 487 -38.88 43.09 2.31
C VAL A 487 -39.96 44.08 2.78
N PRO A 488 -39.98 44.48 4.06
CA PRO A 488 -40.96 45.42 4.58
C PRO A 488 -40.76 46.80 3.95
N ASP A 489 -41.84 47.58 3.89
CA ASP A 489 -41.76 49.00 3.53
C ASP A 489 -41.20 49.80 4.71
N LEU A 490 -40.06 50.44 4.48
CA LEU A 490 -39.29 51.24 5.41
C LEU A 490 -39.25 52.71 5.01
N VAL A 491 -39.68 53.06 3.78
CA VAL A 491 -39.70 54.44 3.30
C VAL A 491 -40.65 55.28 4.14
N GLY A 492 -40.24 56.49 4.50
CA GLY A 492 -41.01 57.38 5.38
C GLY A 492 -40.96 57.02 6.86
N LYS A 493 -40.33 55.90 7.26
CA LYS A 493 -40.17 55.52 8.68
C LYS A 493 -38.91 56.13 9.28
N ASN A 494 -38.93 56.31 10.60
CA ASN A 494 -37.76 56.76 11.35
C ASN A 494 -36.75 55.61 11.50
N ILE A 495 -35.47 55.88 11.19
CA ILE A 495 -34.38 54.90 11.23
C ILE A 495 -34.24 54.17 12.58
N LEU A 496 -34.62 54.80 13.70
CA LEU A 496 -34.54 54.21 15.03
C LEU A 496 -35.45 52.97 15.18
N GLY A 497 -36.56 52.91 14.44
CA GLY A 497 -37.49 51.77 14.45
C GLY A 497 -37.24 50.74 13.33
N VAL A 498 -36.45 51.10 12.32
CA VAL A 498 -36.25 50.29 11.11
C VAL A 498 -35.52 48.98 11.40
N ARG A 499 -34.54 49.00 12.31
CA ARG A 499 -33.79 47.79 12.67
C ARG A 499 -34.70 46.70 13.25
N ALA A 500 -35.62 47.05 14.14
CA ALA A 500 -36.57 46.11 14.72
C ALA A 500 -37.55 45.53 13.69
N LEU A 501 -37.95 46.33 12.69
CA LEU A 501 -38.80 45.88 11.59
C LEU A 501 -38.08 44.88 10.69
N LEU A 502 -36.81 45.14 10.37
CA LEU A 502 -35.97 44.21 9.61
C LEU A 502 -35.72 42.91 10.38
N GLU A 503 -35.37 42.99 11.66
CA GLU A 503 -35.12 41.81 12.50
C GLU A 503 -36.38 40.94 12.66
N ARG A 504 -37.56 41.55 12.83
CA ARG A 504 -38.85 40.85 12.87
C ARG A 504 -39.18 40.15 11.55
N ALA A 505 -38.76 40.74 10.43
CA ALA A 505 -38.84 40.13 9.10
C ALA A 505 -37.67 39.17 8.81
N GLY A 506 -36.77 38.90 9.77
CA GLY A 506 -35.61 38.03 9.55
C GLY A 506 -34.60 38.57 8.54
N LEU A 507 -34.56 39.88 8.32
CA LEU A 507 -33.65 40.60 7.42
C LEU A 507 -32.61 41.40 8.23
N LYS A 508 -31.55 41.85 7.56
CA LYS A 508 -30.46 42.62 8.19
C LYS A 508 -30.41 44.04 7.66
N LEU A 509 -30.00 44.99 8.50
CA LEU A 509 -29.70 46.34 8.02
C LEU A 509 -28.37 46.32 7.26
N GLY A 510 -28.41 46.82 6.03
CA GLY A 510 -27.25 46.94 5.14
C GLY A 510 -26.57 48.30 5.23
N MET A 511 -26.01 48.76 4.12
CA MET A 511 -25.36 50.06 4.00
C MET A 511 -26.36 51.19 4.18
N MET A 512 -26.02 52.16 5.04
CA MET A 512 -26.83 53.35 5.25
C MET A 512 -26.11 54.58 4.68
N ARG A 513 -26.72 55.20 3.67
CA ARG A 513 -26.28 56.48 3.11
C ARG A 513 -27.12 57.60 3.70
N ARG A 514 -26.51 58.77 3.87
CA ARG A 514 -27.22 59.98 4.33
C ARG A 514 -27.27 60.99 3.21
N GLU A 515 -28.45 61.55 2.98
CA GLU A 515 -28.66 62.57 1.96
C GLU A 515 -29.29 63.82 2.57
N THR A 516 -28.92 65.00 2.06
CA THR A 516 -29.42 66.29 2.58
C THR A 516 -30.50 66.80 1.65
N LYS A 517 -31.71 67.04 2.15
CA LYS A 517 -32.80 67.72 1.43
C LYS A 517 -33.33 68.88 2.27
N ASP A 518 -33.83 69.91 1.60
CA ASP A 518 -34.27 71.17 2.22
C ASP A 518 -35.59 71.04 3.00
N ASP A 519 -36.36 69.97 2.79
CA ASP A 519 -37.60 69.68 3.51
C ASP A 519 -37.70 68.20 3.90
N GLY A 520 -38.27 67.94 5.08
CA GLY A 520 -38.51 66.60 5.62
C GLY A 520 -38.04 66.37 7.07
N LYS A 521 -38.62 65.36 7.73
CA LYS A 521 -38.29 64.99 9.11
C LYS A 521 -36.93 64.28 9.19
N ARG A 522 -36.02 64.79 10.00
CA ARG A 522 -34.67 64.21 10.21
C ARG A 522 -34.76 62.70 10.54
N ASN A 523 -33.78 61.94 10.06
CA ASN A 523 -33.65 60.50 10.32
C ASN A 523 -34.79 59.64 9.71
N THR A 524 -35.52 60.20 8.74
CA THR A 524 -36.51 59.47 7.95
C THR A 524 -35.84 58.75 6.79
N VAL A 525 -36.20 57.50 6.54
CA VAL A 525 -35.75 56.75 5.36
C VAL A 525 -36.39 57.35 4.11
N LEU A 526 -35.55 57.73 3.15
CA LEU A 526 -35.94 58.25 1.84
C LEU A 526 -36.05 57.14 0.82
N GLU A 527 -35.12 56.19 0.85
CA GLU A 527 -35.05 55.09 -0.11
C GLU A 527 -34.57 53.82 0.57
N GLN A 528 -34.99 52.68 0.03
CA GLN A 528 -34.54 51.36 0.44
C GLN A 528 -34.19 50.49 -0.77
N MET A 529 -33.24 49.59 -0.59
CA MET A 529 -32.87 48.58 -1.58
C MET A 529 -32.59 47.25 -0.87
N PRO A 530 -33.27 46.14 -1.21
CA PRO A 530 -34.32 46.00 -2.23
C PRO A 530 -35.62 46.75 -1.91
N GLN A 531 -36.45 46.97 -2.92
CA GLN A 531 -37.73 47.69 -2.79
C GLN A 531 -38.72 46.91 -1.91
N ALA A 532 -39.67 47.62 -1.29
CA ALA A 532 -40.72 47.01 -0.49
C ALA A 532 -41.51 45.97 -1.31
N GLY A 533 -41.91 44.87 -0.67
CA GLY A 533 -42.61 43.76 -1.34
C GLY A 533 -41.72 42.80 -2.14
N THR A 534 -40.42 43.09 -2.27
CA THR A 534 -39.48 42.17 -2.92
C THR A 534 -39.30 40.91 -2.06
N LEU A 535 -39.41 39.73 -2.67
CA LEU A 535 -39.12 38.47 -2.00
C LEU A 535 -37.62 38.19 -2.00
N VAL A 536 -37.01 38.13 -0.81
CA VAL A 536 -35.57 37.93 -0.63
C VAL A 536 -35.29 36.76 0.31
N ARG A 537 -34.03 36.31 0.38
CA ARG A 537 -33.65 35.24 1.31
C ARG A 537 -33.61 35.75 2.76
N PRO A 538 -33.90 34.92 3.77
CA PRO A 538 -33.72 35.30 5.17
C PRO A 538 -32.26 35.71 5.39
N GLY A 539 -32.06 36.78 6.15
CA GLY A 539 -30.76 37.37 6.43
C GLY A 539 -30.20 38.26 5.32
N THR A 540 -30.94 38.51 4.23
CA THR A 540 -30.57 39.49 3.20
C THR A 540 -30.48 40.89 3.82
N THR A 541 -29.50 41.68 3.39
CA THR A 541 -29.31 43.05 3.84
C THR A 541 -30.19 44.03 3.05
N VAL A 542 -30.80 44.98 3.75
CA VAL A 542 -31.56 46.09 3.16
C VAL A 542 -30.78 47.38 3.37
N ASP A 543 -30.30 47.95 2.27
CA ASP A 543 -29.57 49.21 2.24
C ASP A 543 -30.56 50.38 2.25
N LEU A 544 -30.22 51.48 2.94
CA LEU A 544 -31.12 52.62 3.14
C LEU A 544 -30.45 53.95 2.80
N VAL A 545 -31.23 54.87 2.25
CA VAL A 545 -30.88 56.29 2.19
C VAL A 545 -31.72 57.04 3.22
N VAL A 546 -31.08 57.79 4.12
CA VAL A 546 -31.74 58.45 5.25
C VAL A 546 -31.54 59.96 5.18
N LEU A 547 -32.60 60.71 5.44
CA LEU A 547 -32.56 62.17 5.45
C LEU A 547 -31.72 62.71 6.60
N LYS A 548 -30.68 63.46 6.25
CA LYS A 548 -29.91 64.32 7.14
C LYS A 548 -30.41 65.76 6.97
N THR A 549 -30.71 66.44 8.06
CA THR A 549 -30.99 67.89 8.04
C THR A 549 -29.71 68.66 7.76
N ARG A 550 -29.83 69.74 6.98
CA ARG A 550 -28.78 70.77 6.83
C ARG A 550 -28.60 71.41 8.22
N ASP A 551 -27.39 71.33 8.79
CA ASP A 551 -27.08 72.15 9.96
C ASP A 551 -27.11 73.61 9.45
N LYS A 552 -27.98 74.44 10.02
CA LYS A 552 -28.03 75.88 9.75
C LYS A 552 -26.86 76.58 10.41
#